data_AF-A0A957PRP9-F1
#
_entry.id   AF-A0A957PRP9-F1
#
_cell.length_a   1.000
_cell.length_b   1.000
_cell.length_c   1.000
_cell.angle_alpha   90.00
_cell.angle_beta   90.00
_cell.angle_gamma   90.00
#
_symmetry.space_group_name_H-M   'P 1'
#
loop_
_entity.id
_entity.type
_entity.pdbx_description
1 polymer ?
#
loop_
_entity_poly.entity_id
_entity_poly.type
_entity_poly.pdbx_seq_one_letter_code
_entity_poly.pdbx_strand_id
1 'polypeptide(L)'
;MDDKITIIEGPPPIFEHVSDGWAMGLNEGPNLSIPALTRLRTFNGPALVQRCYNAWHNRTSIHLHYRNETGLEQTAPILAARNVETDEGHVLLLWVYLDSDKVEYETDTGDDDQFDDYPGE
;
A
#
# COMPACT_ATOMS: atom_id res chain seq x y z
N MET A 1 7.51 -19.43 4.57
CA MET A 1 8.08 -18.26 5.28
C MET A 1 8.55 -17.20 4.28
N ASP A 2 8.91 -17.58 3.04
CA ASP A 2 9.22 -16.66 1.94
C ASP A 2 8.00 -16.02 1.26
N ASP A 3 6.80 -16.37 1.70
CA ASP A 3 5.49 -15.96 1.20
C ASP A 3 4.90 -14.74 1.93
N LYS A 4 5.70 -14.06 2.77
CA LYS A 4 5.27 -12.83 3.42
C LYS A 4 6.39 -11.84 3.76
N ILE A 5 6.00 -10.59 3.91
CA ILE A 5 6.74 -9.51 4.57
C ILE A 5 5.97 -9.16 5.85
N THR A 6 6.64 -9.11 6.99
CA THR A 6 6.02 -8.78 8.27
C THR A 6 6.64 -7.51 8.84
N ILE A 7 5.79 -6.57 9.26
CA ILE A 7 6.21 -5.43 10.07
C ILE A 7 6.42 -5.94 11.50
N ILE A 8 7.68 -5.99 11.93
CA ILE A 8 8.06 -6.51 13.24
C ILE A 8 8.00 -5.39 14.29
N GLU A 9 8.47 -4.19 13.92
CA GLU A 9 8.55 -3.01 14.78
C GLU A 9 8.19 -1.76 13.97
N GLY A 10 7.53 -0.81 14.62
CA GLY A 10 7.11 0.45 14.01
C GLY A 10 5.61 0.72 14.16
N PRO A 11 5.18 1.94 13.80
CA PRO A 11 3.76 2.27 13.76
C PRO A 11 3.03 1.43 12.70
N PRO A 12 1.70 1.33 12.78
CA PRO A 12 0.88 0.82 11.69
C PRO A 12 1.24 1.49 10.36
N PRO A 13 1.24 0.74 9.23
CA PRO A 13 1.51 1.29 7.92
C PRO A 13 0.41 2.27 7.51
N ILE A 14 0.82 3.43 7.00
CA ILE A 14 -0.08 4.38 6.34
C ILE A 14 -0.25 3.92 4.90
N PHE A 15 -1.50 3.94 4.41
CA PHE A 15 -1.86 3.54 3.06
C PHE A 15 -2.41 4.74 2.29
N GLU A 16 -1.75 5.08 1.19
CA GLU A 16 -2.17 6.14 0.29
C GLU A 16 -2.88 5.56 -0.93
N HIS A 17 -3.89 6.27 -1.41
CA HIS A 17 -4.58 5.92 -2.64
C HIS A 17 -3.64 6.08 -3.85
N VAL A 18 -3.66 5.11 -4.77
CA VAL A 18 -2.84 5.15 -5.99
C VAL A 18 -3.69 5.62 -7.17
N SER A 19 -3.40 6.82 -7.67
CA SER A 19 -4.08 7.41 -8.84
C SER A 19 -3.33 7.20 -10.17
N ASP A 20 -2.22 6.46 -10.17
CA ASP A 20 -1.43 6.21 -11.37
C ASP A 20 -2.17 5.37 -12.42
N GLY A 21 -2.00 5.71 -13.70
CA GLY A 21 -2.68 5.04 -14.81
C GLY A 21 -2.39 3.54 -14.95
N TRP A 22 -1.23 3.05 -14.47
CA TRP A 22 -0.94 1.62 -14.46
C TRP A 22 -1.78 0.85 -13.43
N ALA A 23 -2.15 1.51 -12.32
CA ALA A 23 -2.93 0.89 -11.25
C ALA A 23 -4.40 0.72 -11.65
N MET A 24 -4.93 1.64 -12.47
CA MET A 24 -6.25 1.49 -13.09
C MET A 24 -6.32 0.28 -14.02
N GLY A 25 -5.24 -0.04 -14.74
CA GLY A 25 -5.15 -1.19 -15.62
C GLY A 25 -5.12 -2.55 -14.91
N LEU A 26 -5.02 -2.58 -13.57
CA LEU A 26 -5.04 -3.82 -12.78
C LEU A 26 -6.45 -4.22 -12.32
N ASN A 27 -7.44 -3.35 -12.46
CA ASN A 27 -8.84 -3.58 -12.07
C ASN A 27 -9.68 -4.14 -13.23
N GLU A 28 -9.37 -5.35 -13.70
CA GLU A 28 -10.16 -6.06 -14.74
C GLU A 28 -11.08 -7.16 -14.15
N GLY A 29 -11.31 -7.16 -12.84
CA GLY A 29 -12.14 -8.15 -12.14
C GLY A 29 -13.51 -7.62 -11.71
N PRO A 30 -14.45 -8.51 -11.32
CA PRO A 30 -15.78 -8.11 -10.82
C PRO A 30 -15.74 -7.42 -9.45
N ASN A 31 -14.61 -7.54 -8.72
CA ASN A 31 -14.40 -6.89 -7.43
C ASN A 31 -13.45 -5.72 -7.62
N LEU A 32 -13.90 -4.51 -7.26
CA LEU A 32 -13.07 -3.32 -7.22
C LEU A 32 -12.02 -3.51 -6.11
N SER A 33 -10.80 -3.89 -6.47
CA SER A 33 -9.71 -3.97 -5.52
C SER A 33 -8.89 -2.71 -5.69
N ILE A 34 -8.95 -1.81 -4.70
CA ILE A 34 -8.30 -0.52 -4.82
C ILE A 34 -6.82 -0.71 -4.47
N PRO A 35 -5.89 -0.46 -5.40
CA PRO A 35 -4.47 -0.51 -5.11
C PRO A 35 -4.10 0.65 -4.19
N ALA A 36 -3.39 0.33 -3.11
CA ALA A 36 -2.86 1.31 -2.17
C ALA A 36 -1.34 1.20 -2.08
N LEU A 37 -0.69 2.31 -1.78
CA LEU A 37 0.76 2.40 -1.59
C LEU A 37 1.08 2.60 -0.10
N THR A 38 2.02 1.82 0.40
CA THR A 38 2.63 2.07 1.71
C THR A 38 4.15 2.17 1.59
N ARG A 39 4.75 3.00 2.45
CA ARG A 39 6.20 3.24 2.51
C ARG A 39 6.71 2.80 3.87
N LEU A 40 7.65 1.86 3.86
CA LEU A 40 8.20 1.26 5.08
C LEU A 40 9.71 1.46 5.14
N ARG A 41 10.22 1.92 6.27
CA ARG A 41 11.66 1.88 6.54
C ARG A 41 12.11 0.45 6.77
N THR A 42 13.26 0.10 6.23
CA THR A 42 13.84 -1.24 6.35
C THR A 42 15.36 -1.17 6.35
N PHE A 43 16.00 -2.13 7.01
CA PHE A 43 17.45 -2.29 6.97
C PHE A 43 17.93 -3.08 5.76
N ASN A 44 17.02 -3.74 5.03
CA ASN A 44 17.39 -4.59 3.89
C ASN A 44 16.31 -4.61 2.81
N GLY A 45 16.08 -3.46 2.18
CA GLY A 45 15.14 -3.32 1.07
C GLY A 45 15.41 -4.26 -0.11
N PRO A 46 16.65 -4.42 -0.59
CA PRO A 46 16.95 -5.33 -1.71
C PRO A 46 16.55 -6.79 -1.46
N ALA A 47 16.79 -7.33 -0.25
CA ALA A 47 16.40 -8.70 0.06
C ALA A 47 14.88 -8.89 0.11
N LEU A 48 14.13 -7.88 0.56
CA LEU A 48 12.67 -7.91 0.59
C LEU A 48 12.08 -7.87 -0.82
N VAL A 49 12.65 -7.07 -1.72
CA VAL A 49 12.26 -7.08 -3.15
C VAL A 49 12.58 -8.44 -3.79
N GLN A 50 13.75 -9.01 -3.52
CA GLN A 50 14.11 -10.34 -4.03
C GLN A 50 13.14 -11.43 -3.53
N ARG A 51 12.65 -11.30 -2.29
CA ARG A 51 11.62 -12.21 -1.76
C ARG A 51 10.33 -12.13 -2.56
N CYS A 52 9.83 -10.92 -2.82
CA CYS A 52 8.66 -10.72 -3.68
C CYS A 52 8.87 -11.34 -5.07
N TYR A 53 10.03 -11.07 -5.70
CA TYR A 53 10.37 -11.64 -6.99
C TYR A 53 10.35 -13.17 -6.97
N ASN A 54 10.98 -13.80 -5.97
CA ASN A 54 11.02 -15.26 -5.86
C ASN A 54 9.62 -15.85 -5.70
N ALA A 55 8.77 -15.23 -4.89
CA ALA A 55 7.39 -15.67 -4.70
C ALA A 55 6.59 -15.62 -6.02
N TRP A 56 6.65 -14.50 -6.75
CA TRP A 56 5.96 -14.36 -8.03
C TRP A 56 6.54 -15.26 -9.11
N HIS A 57 7.87 -15.43 -9.16
CA HIS A 57 8.55 -16.33 -10.08
C HIS A 57 8.10 -17.79 -9.87
N ASN A 58 7.88 -18.18 -8.61
CA ASN A 58 7.34 -19.48 -8.24
C ASN A 58 5.81 -19.58 -8.35
N ARG A 59 5.13 -18.56 -8.91
CA ARG A 59 3.67 -18.46 -9.04
C ARG A 59 2.92 -18.57 -7.71
N THR A 60 3.57 -18.12 -6.63
CA THR A 60 2.98 -18.02 -5.30
C THR A 60 2.62 -16.57 -4.98
N SER A 61 1.59 -16.38 -4.15
CA SER A 61 1.24 -15.07 -3.62
C SER A 61 2.17 -14.69 -2.47
N ILE A 62 2.32 -13.37 -2.25
CA ILE A 62 3.08 -12.82 -1.13
C ILE A 62 2.27 -11.71 -0.47
N HIS A 63 2.27 -11.68 0.87
CA HIS A 63 1.42 -10.77 1.64
C HIS A 63 2.24 -9.89 2.59
N LEU A 64 1.76 -8.67 2.80
CA LEU A 64 2.18 -7.80 3.88
C LEU A 64 1.37 -8.16 5.13
N HIS A 65 2.06 -8.50 6.21
CA HIS A 65 1.50 -8.71 7.54
C HIS A 65 1.82 -7.52 8.42
N TYR A 66 0.80 -6.92 9.01
CA TYR A 66 0.94 -5.74 9.87
C TYR A 66 -0.09 -5.76 11.00
N ARG A 67 0.08 -4.87 11.98
CA ARG A 67 -0.96 -4.56 12.97
C ARG A 67 -1.59 -3.22 12.63
N ASN A 68 -2.91 -3.14 12.68
CA ASN A 68 -3.62 -1.86 12.55
C ASN A 68 -3.55 -1.06 13.87
N GLU A 69 -4.20 0.10 13.91
CA GLU A 69 -4.19 1.01 15.07
C GLU A 69 -4.76 0.37 16.34
N THR A 70 -5.68 -0.58 16.22
CA THR A 70 -6.25 -1.33 17.36
C THR A 70 -5.37 -2.51 17.80
N GLY A 71 -4.22 -2.72 17.14
CA GLY A 71 -3.28 -3.81 17.43
C GLY A 71 -3.67 -5.16 16.82
N LEU A 72 -4.76 -5.23 16.05
CA LEU A 72 -5.22 -6.44 15.38
C LEU A 72 -4.34 -6.75 14.17
N GLU A 73 -4.02 -8.03 13.99
CA GLU A 73 -3.24 -8.50 12.84
C GLU A 73 -4.07 -8.43 11.56
N GLN A 74 -3.46 -7.87 10.53
CA GLN A 74 -4.03 -7.70 9.19
C GLN A 74 -3.06 -8.25 8.14
N THR A 75 -3.63 -8.63 6.99
CA THR A 75 -2.87 -9.09 5.83
C THR A 75 -3.35 -8.42 4.57
N ALA A 76 -2.42 -7.92 3.76
CA ALA A 76 -2.72 -7.33 2.45
C ALA A 76 -1.87 -8.01 1.35
N PRO A 77 -2.46 -8.50 0.25
CA PRO A 77 -1.70 -9.05 -0.88
C PRO A 77 -0.80 -7.98 -1.52
N ILE A 78 0.45 -8.33 -1.82
CA ILE A 78 1.42 -7.42 -2.46
C ILE A 78 1.39 -7.61 -3.98
N LEU A 79 1.22 -6.50 -4.70
CA LEU A 79 1.15 -6.40 -6.15
C LEU A 79 2.47 -6.03 -6.79
N ALA A 80 3.16 -5.09 -6.16
CA ALA A 80 4.46 -4.62 -6.60
C ALA A 80 5.31 -4.21 -5.39
N ALA A 81 6.63 -4.27 -5.56
CA ALA A 81 7.59 -3.90 -4.54
C ALA A 81 8.75 -3.16 -5.20
N ARG A 82 9.19 -2.06 -4.57
CA ARG A 82 10.35 -1.29 -5.01
C ARG A 82 11.18 -0.85 -3.80
N ASN A 83 12.49 -1.00 -3.91
CA ASN A 83 13.43 -0.41 -2.97
C ASN A 83 13.86 0.97 -3.46
N VAL A 84 13.91 1.94 -2.55
CA VAL A 84 14.50 3.26 -2.75
C VAL A 84 15.59 3.43 -1.69
N GLU A 85 16.80 3.72 -2.14
CA GLU A 85 17.91 4.05 -1.24
C GLU A 85 17.91 5.56 -0.99
N THR A 86 17.93 5.94 0.27
CA THR A 86 17.99 7.33 0.73
C THR A 86 19.16 7.50 1.69
N ASP A 87 19.49 8.75 2.03
CA ASP A 87 20.55 9.04 3.00
C ASP A 87 20.28 8.45 4.41
N GLU A 88 19.00 8.17 4.72
CA GLU A 88 18.57 7.56 6.00
C GLU A 88 18.49 6.02 5.95
N GLY A 89 18.81 5.39 4.81
CA GLY A 89 18.77 3.95 4.61
C GLY A 89 17.78 3.51 3.53
N HIS A 90 17.22 2.30 3.66
CA HIS A 90 16.32 1.75 2.65
C HIS A 90 14.86 2.04 2.98
N VAL A 91 14.13 2.49 1.96
CA VAL A 91 12.68 2.65 1.98
C VAL A 91 12.07 1.65 1.01
N LEU A 92 11.21 0.78 1.52
CA LEU A 92 10.45 -0.18 0.74
C LEU A 92 9.08 0.41 0.40
N LEU A 93 8.81 0.57 -0.89
CA LEU A 93 7.50 0.92 -1.43
C LEU A 93 6.78 -0.38 -1.75
N LEU A 94 5.60 -0.57 -1.18
CA LEU A 94 4.73 -1.72 -1.44
C LEU A 94 3.39 -1.24 -1.97
N TRP A 95 3.00 -1.78 -3.12
CA TRP A 95 1.64 -1.67 -3.64
C TRP A 95 0.87 -2.90 -3.20
N VAL A 96 -0.28 -2.70 -2.57
CA VAL A 96 -1.10 -3.78 -2.04
C VAL A 96 -2.55 -3.62 -2.47
N TYR A 97 -3.31 -4.72 -2.47
CA TYR A 97 -4.76 -4.63 -2.48
C TYR A 97 -5.29 -4.50 -1.07
N LEU A 98 -6.13 -3.49 -0.86
CA LEU A 98 -6.93 -3.34 0.33
C LEU A 98 -8.37 -3.72 0.04
N ASP A 99 -8.98 -4.37 1.01
CA ASP A 99 -10.40 -4.69 0.98
C ASP A 99 -11.17 -3.37 1.20
N SER A 100 -12.01 -2.97 0.25
CA SER A 100 -12.74 -1.70 0.27
C SER A 100 -13.60 -1.53 1.52
N ASP A 101 -14.01 -2.64 2.12
CA ASP A 101 -14.85 -2.65 3.32
C ASP A 101 -14.06 -2.44 4.62
N LYS A 102 -12.71 -2.39 4.56
CA LYS A 102 -11.82 -2.39 5.73
C LYS A 102 -10.93 -1.15 5.87
N VAL A 103 -11.01 -0.17 4.96
CA VAL A 103 -10.04 0.93 4.92
C VAL A 103 -10.71 2.29 4.87
N GLU A 104 -10.44 3.09 5.90
CA GLU A 104 -10.59 4.54 5.88
C GLU A 104 -9.32 5.11 5.23
N TYR A 105 -9.47 5.80 4.10
CA TYR A 105 -8.37 6.51 3.47
C TYR A 105 -8.11 7.81 4.23
N GLU A 106 -6.86 8.11 4.55
CA GLU A 106 -6.48 9.50 4.85
C GLU A 106 -6.57 10.28 3.54
N THR A 107 -7.74 10.89 3.31
CA THR A 107 -7.90 11.89 2.27
C THR A 107 -7.35 13.19 2.85
N ASP A 108 -6.27 13.71 2.26
CA ASP A 108 -5.90 15.10 2.46
C ASP A 108 -6.97 15.96 1.79
N THR A 109 -8.12 16.14 2.47
CA THR A 109 -9.06 17.21 2.17
C THR A 109 -8.38 18.52 2.56
N GLY A 110 -7.47 18.97 1.70
CA GLY A 110 -7.05 20.35 1.70
C GLY A 110 -8.30 21.22 1.57
N ASP A 111 -8.51 22.06 2.59
CA ASP A 111 -9.45 23.18 2.60
C ASP A 111 -9.44 23.90 1.24
N ASP A 112 -10.43 23.66 0.38
CA ASP A 112 -10.71 24.51 -0.78
C ASP A 112 -12.20 24.44 -1.21
N ASP A 113 -13.11 24.19 -0.25
CA ASP A 113 -14.54 24.48 -0.45
C ASP A 113 -14.82 25.96 -0.10
N GLN A 114 -14.22 26.85 -0.88
CA GLN A 114 -14.65 28.24 -0.96
C GLN A 114 -16.01 28.24 -1.66
N PHE A 115 -17.07 28.20 -0.86
CA PHE A 115 -18.46 28.24 -1.29
C PHE A 115 -18.75 29.62 -1.92
N ASP A 116 -18.41 29.78 -3.20
CA ASP A 116 -18.81 30.96 -3.97
C ASP A 116 -20.30 30.84 -4.34
N ASP A 117 -21.04 31.68 -3.62
CA ASP A 117 -22.44 32.06 -3.72
C ASP A 117 -22.96 32.14 -5.18
N TYR A 118 -24.02 31.37 -5.49
CA TYR A 118 -24.74 31.47 -6.76
C TYR A 118 -26.04 32.26 -6.51
N PRO A 119 -26.17 33.52 -6.98
CA PRO A 119 -27.43 34.24 -6.88
C PRO A 119 -28.36 33.75 -8.00
N GLY A 120 -29.43 33.06 -7.63
CA GLY A 120 -30.53 32.71 -8.52
C GLY A 120 -31.49 33.90 -8.74
N GLU A 121 -32.02 33.98 -9.96
CA GLU A 121 -32.95 34.98 -10.53
C GLU A 121 -34.18 35.34 -9.68
#